data_AF-A0A1G8PS18-F1
#
_entry.id   AF-A0A1G8PS18-F1
#
_cell.length_a   1.000
_cell.length_b   1.000
_cell.length_c   1.000
_cell.angle_alpha   90.00
_cell.angle_beta   90.00
_cell.angle_gamma   90.00
#
_symmetry.space_group_name_H-M   'P 1'
#
loop_
_entity.id
_entity.type
_entity.pdbx_description
1 polymer ?
#
loop_
_entity_poly.entity_id
_entity_poly.type
_entity_poly.pdbx_seq_one_letter_code
_entity_poly.pdbx_strand_id
1 'polypeptide(L)'
;MTESGANTNLVKKRLHAVSAGLAVLENAWEQKPHSYTPEDLAEASKVLQGLIPSVENSYAKSKAGSPQRTLLERRLVALHQAVQAIEDSSATQAADSD
;
A
#
# COMPACT_ATOMS: atom_id res chain seq x y z
N MET A 1 4.44 3.95 38.15
CA MET A 1 4.09 4.29 36.76
C MET A 1 4.48 3.12 35.89
N THR A 2 3.52 2.34 35.40
CA THR A 2 3.79 1.28 34.42
C THR A 2 3.72 1.91 33.03
N GLU A 3 4.83 1.88 32.30
CA GLU A 3 4.85 2.26 30.89
C GLU A 3 3.92 1.33 30.12
N SER A 4 2.75 1.84 29.74
CA SER A 4 1.87 1.13 28.82
C SER A 4 2.53 1.19 27.44
N GLY A 5 3.40 0.22 27.15
CA GLY A 5 4.03 0.08 25.83
C GLY A 5 2.94 -0.19 24.79
N ALA A 6 2.45 0.88 24.14
CA ALA A 6 1.42 0.77 23.12
C ALA A 6 1.88 -0.21 22.02
N ASN A 7 1.04 -1.19 21.69
CA ASN A 7 1.33 -2.16 20.64
C ASN A 7 1.40 -1.45 19.27
N THR A 8 2.60 -1.16 18.80
CA THR A 8 2.86 -0.46 17.52
C THR A 8 2.95 -1.42 16.32
N ASN A 9 2.74 -2.72 16.50
CA ASN A 9 2.95 -3.72 15.44
C ASN A 9 2.08 -3.44 14.21
N LEU A 10 0.82 -3.03 14.41
CA LEU A 10 -0.07 -2.70 13.29
C LEU A 10 0.46 -1.50 12.49
N VAL A 11 0.98 -0.47 13.16
CA VAL A 11 1.54 0.71 12.50
C VAL A 11 2.80 0.33 11.73
N LYS A 12 3.68 -0.49 12.31
CA LYS A 12 4.90 -0.98 11.65
C LYS A 12 4.56 -1.80 10.40
N LYS A 13 3.57 -2.70 10.47
CA LYS A 13 3.11 -3.48 9.30
C LYS A 13 2.57 -2.59 8.18
N ARG A 14 1.73 -1.60 8.52
CA ARG A 14 1.18 -0.66 7.54
C ARG A 14 2.26 0.23 6.92
N LEU A 15 3.21 0.70 7.72
CA LEU A 15 4.35 1.47 7.22
C LEU A 15 5.16 0.64 6.22
N HIS A 16 5.51 -0.59 6.58
CA HIS A 16 6.26 -1.48 5.69
C HIS A 16 5.52 -1.71 4.36
N ALA A 17 4.23 -2.01 4.42
CA ALA A 17 3.41 -2.22 3.23
C ALA A 17 3.33 -0.99 2.32
N VAL A 18 3.18 0.20 2.90
CA VAL A 18 3.17 1.46 2.13
C VAL A 18 4.53 1.76 1.51
N SER A 19 5.62 1.52 2.24
CA SER A 19 6.98 1.68 1.70
C SER A 19 7.27 0.71 0.54
N ALA A 20 6.82 -0.55 0.65
CA ALA A 20 6.95 -1.53 -0.41
C ALA A 20 6.15 -1.12 -1.66
N GLY A 21 4.88 -0.74 -1.49
CA GLY A 21 4.05 -0.26 -2.61
C GLY A 21 4.62 0.98 -3.29
N LEU A 22 5.18 1.93 -2.53
CA LEU A 22 5.88 3.09 -3.09
C LEU A 22 7.11 2.66 -3.91
N ALA A 23 7.95 1.78 -3.38
CA ALA A 23 9.16 1.34 -4.06
C ALA A 23 8.85 0.60 -5.38
N VAL A 24 7.76 -0.18 -5.42
CA VAL A 24 7.30 -0.83 -6.65
C VAL A 24 6.78 0.19 -7.67
N LEU A 25 6.04 1.21 -7.23
CA LEU A 25 5.61 2.30 -8.13
C LEU A 25 6.79 3.10 -8.68
N GLU A 26 7.78 3.43 -7.84
CA GLU A 26 9.02 4.08 -8.28
C GLU A 26 9.81 3.19 -9.26
N ASN A 27 9.81 1.86 -9.06
CA ASN A 27 10.39 0.93 -10.02
C ASN A 27 9.64 0.95 -11.35
N ALA A 28 8.32 0.87 -11.33
CA ALA A 28 7.51 0.86 -12.55
C ALA A 28 7.65 2.16 -13.36
N TRP A 29 7.68 3.32 -12.69
CA TRP A 29 7.71 4.63 -13.35
C TRP A 29 9.12 5.12 -13.69
N GLU A 30 10.08 4.86 -12.81
CA GLU A 30 11.43 5.46 -12.90
C GLU A 30 12.52 4.40 -13.07
N GLN A 31 12.17 3.11 -13.17
CA GLN A 31 13.12 1.98 -13.23
C GLN A 31 14.07 1.93 -12.04
N LYS A 32 13.68 2.54 -10.92
CA LYS A 32 14.46 2.54 -9.68
C LYS A 32 14.42 1.14 -9.05
N PRO A 33 15.56 0.49 -8.78
CA PRO A 33 15.56 -0.84 -8.18
C PRO A 33 15.02 -0.79 -6.74
N HIS A 34 14.37 -1.87 -6.32
CA HIS A 34 13.92 -2.06 -4.93
C HIS A 34 14.43 -3.40 -4.39
N SER A 35 14.53 -3.51 -3.06
CA SER A 35 15.07 -4.70 -2.39
C SER A 35 14.03 -5.63 -1.78
N TYR A 36 12.75 -5.38 -2.01
CA TYR A 36 11.67 -6.20 -1.45
C TYR A 36 11.59 -7.58 -2.12
N THR A 37 11.45 -8.61 -1.30
CA THR A 37 11.27 -9.99 -1.75
C THR A 37 9.84 -10.24 -2.26
N PRO A 38 9.60 -11.28 -3.08
CA PRO A 38 8.24 -11.66 -3.46
C PRO A 38 7.30 -11.87 -2.26
N GLU A 39 7.82 -12.42 -1.16
CA GLU A 39 7.07 -12.62 0.08
C GLU A 39 6.69 -11.30 0.75
N ASP A 40 7.63 -10.35 0.83
CA ASP A 40 7.37 -9.01 1.37
C ASP A 40 6.30 -8.29 0.54
N LEU A 41 6.39 -8.40 -0.79
CA LEU A 41 5.43 -7.83 -1.72
C LEU A 41 4.04 -8.45 -1.55
N ALA A 42 3.96 -9.77 -1.37
CA ALA A 42 2.70 -10.45 -1.12
C ALA A 42 2.07 -10.07 0.23
N GLU A 43 2.86 -9.91 1.30
CA GLU A 43 2.33 -9.39 2.58
C GLU A 43 1.90 -7.92 2.44
N ALA A 44 2.69 -7.10 1.75
CA ALA A 44 2.38 -5.70 1.50
C ALA A 44 1.04 -5.55 0.75
N SER A 45 0.83 -6.28 -0.34
CA SER A 45 -0.42 -6.26 -1.10
C SER A 45 -1.63 -6.58 -0.21
N LYS A 46 -1.57 -7.65 0.59
CA LYS A 46 -2.64 -8.01 1.54
C LYS A 46 -2.95 -6.90 2.54
N VAL A 47 -1.91 -6.27 3.10
CA VAL A 47 -2.07 -5.17 4.05
C VAL A 47 -2.69 -3.94 3.39
N LEU A 48 -2.23 -3.57 2.18
CA LEU A 48 -2.78 -2.43 1.43
C LEU A 48 -4.24 -2.67 1.03
N GLN A 49 -4.57 -3.86 0.53
CA GLN A 49 -5.95 -4.27 0.24
C GLN A 49 -6.84 -4.14 1.49
N GLY A 50 -6.34 -4.57 2.65
CA GLY A 50 -7.04 -4.42 3.93
C GLY A 50 -7.29 -2.96 4.38
N LEU A 51 -6.55 -1.98 3.84
CA LEU A 51 -6.78 -0.56 4.12
C LEU A 51 -7.91 0.04 3.28
N ILE A 52 -8.13 -0.46 2.06
CA ILE A 52 -9.08 0.11 1.10
C ILE A 52 -10.49 0.28 1.70
N PRO A 53 -11.13 -0.75 2.31
CA PRO A 53 -12.48 -0.61 2.84
C PRO A 53 -12.61 0.47 3.93
N SER A 54 -11.55 0.66 4.72
CA SER A 54 -11.54 1.70 5.76
C SER A 54 -11.49 3.11 5.15
N VAL A 55 -10.72 3.29 4.09
CA VAL A 55 -10.63 4.56 3.34
C VAL A 55 -11.93 4.81 2.58
N GLU A 56 -12.52 3.80 1.94
CA GLU A 56 -13.82 3.90 1.26
C GLU A 56 -14.95 4.31 2.22
N ASN A 57 -15.02 3.68 3.39
CA ASN A 57 -15.99 4.04 4.42
C ASN A 57 -15.82 5.49 4.89
N SER A 58 -14.57 5.95 5.02
CA SER A 58 -14.26 7.34 5.36
C SER A 58 -14.65 8.30 4.23
N TYR A 59 -14.41 7.90 2.97
CA TYR A 59 -14.79 8.66 1.79
C TYR A 59 -16.30 8.80 1.66
N ALA A 60 -17.05 7.71 1.83
CA ALA A 60 -18.51 7.69 1.77
C ALA A 60 -19.16 8.65 2.78
N LYS A 61 -18.55 8.78 3.97
CA LYS A 61 -19.01 9.69 5.04
C LYS A 61 -18.53 11.14 4.85
N SER A 62 -17.61 11.40 3.94
CA SER A 62 -17.05 12.73 3.74
C SER A 62 -17.95 13.63 2.88
N LYS A 63 -18.03 14.91 3.24
CA LYS A 63 -18.84 15.91 2.51
C LYS A 63 -18.35 16.07 1.08
N ALA A 64 -19.28 16.06 0.12
CA ALA A 64 -19.00 16.35 -1.28
C ALA A 64 -18.28 17.71 -1.46
N GLY A 65 -17.26 17.74 -2.32
CA GLY A 65 -16.45 18.94 -2.56
C GLY A 65 -15.52 19.36 -1.42
N SER A 66 -15.47 18.62 -0.31
CA SER A 66 -14.54 18.94 0.78
C SER A 66 -13.10 18.56 0.43
N PRO A 67 -12.09 19.30 0.92
CA PRO A 67 -10.68 18.92 0.77
C PRO A 67 -10.38 17.51 1.29
N GLN A 68 -11.04 17.10 2.37
CA GLN A 68 -10.91 15.74 2.92
C GLN A 68 -11.39 14.68 1.93
N ARG A 69 -12.51 14.91 1.23
CA ARG A 69 -13.01 13.98 0.21
C ARG A 69 -12.02 13.81 -0.93
N THR A 70 -11.46 14.91 -1.43
CA THR A 70 -10.42 14.88 -2.48
C THR A 70 -9.17 14.13 -2.02
N LEU A 71 -8.74 14.31 -0.77
CA LEU A 71 -7.59 13.59 -0.23
C LEU A 71 -7.87 12.08 -0.15
N LEU A 72 -9.06 11.69 0.31
CA LEU A 72 -9.46 10.28 0.41
C LEU A 72 -9.58 9.63 -0.97
N GLU A 73 -10.11 10.33 -1.97
CA GLU A 73 -10.15 9.87 -3.36
C GLU A 73 -8.75 9.59 -3.92
N ARG A 74 -7.83 10.55 -3.76
CA ARG A 74 -6.44 10.37 -4.19
C ARG A 74 -5.75 9.22 -3.48
N ARG A 75 -6.04 9.04 -2.18
CA ARG A 75 -5.51 7.90 -1.40
C ARG A 75 -6.04 6.57 -1.95
N LEU A 76 -7.33 6.47 -2.31
CA LEU A 76 -7.88 5.25 -2.90
C LEU A 76 -7.21 4.93 -4.23
N VAL A 77 -7.05 5.93 -5.10
CA VAL A 77 -6.33 5.74 -6.38
C VAL A 77 -4.91 5.23 -6.15
N ALA A 78 -4.16 5.87 -5.24
CA ALA A 78 -2.80 5.45 -4.93
C ALA A 78 -2.72 4.02 -4.36
N LEU A 79 -3.67 3.65 -3.48
CA LEU A 79 -3.73 2.28 -2.93
C LEU A 79 -4.01 1.24 -4.02
N HIS A 80 -4.97 1.51 -4.91
CA HIS A 80 -5.27 0.60 -6.02
C HIS A 80 -4.08 0.47 -6.98
N GLN A 81 -3.42 1.57 -7.33
CA GLN A 81 -2.24 1.55 -8.19
C GLN A 81 -1.08 0.78 -7.56
N ALA A 82 -0.83 0.97 -6.26
CA ALA A 82 0.21 0.23 -5.56
C ALA A 82 -0.06 -1.28 -5.52
N VAL A 83 -1.29 -1.69 -5.24
CA VAL A 83 -1.68 -3.11 -5.26
C VAL A 83 -1.50 -3.72 -6.64
N GLN A 84 -2.02 -3.05 -7.68
CA GLN A 84 -1.87 -3.51 -9.06
C GLN A 84 -0.40 -3.65 -9.46
N ALA A 85 0.42 -2.63 -9.17
CA ALA A 85 1.84 -2.65 -9.52
C ALA A 85 2.59 -3.79 -8.82
N ILE A 86 2.28 -4.05 -7.54
CA ILE A 86 2.85 -5.19 -6.81
C ILE A 86 2.49 -6.52 -7.49
N GLU A 87 1.22 -6.70 -7.87
CA GLU A 87 0.75 -7.92 -8.52
C GLU A 87 1.41 -8.12 -9.90
N ASP A 88 1.53 -7.05 -10.69
CA ASP A 88 2.17 -7.08 -12.02
C ASP A 88 3.68 -7.38 -11.93
N SER A 89 4.37 -6.79 -10.94
CA SER A 89 5.79 -7.07 -10.69
C SER A 89 6.03 -8.52 -10.27
N SER A 90 5.08 -9.14 -9.56
CA SER A 90 5.17 -10.57 -9.20
C SER A 90 4.93 -11.51 -10.39
N ALA A 91 4.05 -11.13 -11.33
CA ALA A 91 3.79 -11.90 -12.55
C ALA A 91 4.98 -11.86 -13.51
N THR A 92 5.70 -10.73 -13.56
CA THR A 92 6.87 -10.55 -14.44
C THR A 92 8.06 -11.41 -14.00
N GLN A 93 8.28 -11.59 -12.69
CA GLN A 93 9.38 -12.44 -12.18
C GLN A 93 9.20 -13.94 -12.47
N ALA A 94 7.96 -14.40 -12.68
CA ALA A 94 7.68 -15.80 -13.02
C ALA A 94 8.03 -16.16 -14.47
N ALA A 95 8.12 -15.16 -15.38
CA ALA A 95 8.38 -15.39 -16.80
C ALA A 95 9.88 -15.44 -17.15
N ASP A 96 10.75 -14.84 -16.33
CA ASP A 96 12.21 -14.81 -16.55
C ASP A 96 12.96 -16.01 -15.93
N SER A 97 12.23 -17.02 -15.44
CA SER A 97 12.80 -18.20 -14.75
C SER A 97 12.70 -19.53 -15.54
N ASP A 98 12.28 -19.50 -16.80
CA ASP A 98 12.15 -20.67 -17.71
C ASP A 98 13.19 -20.67 -18.85
#